data_AF-A0A522Q785-F1
#
_entry.id   AF-A0A522Q785-F1
#
_cell.length_a   1.000
_cell.length_b   1.000
_cell.length_c   1.000
_cell.angle_alpha   90.00
_cell.angle_beta   90.00
_cell.angle_gamma   90.00
#
_symmetry.space_group_name_H-M   'P 1'
#
loop_
_entity.id
_entity.type
_entity.pdbx_description
1 polymer ?
#
loop_
_entity_poly.entity_id
_entity_poly.type
_entity_poly.pdbx_seq_one_letter_code
_entity_poly.pdbx_strand_id
1 'polypeptide(L)'
;MKATAAGLLVLAAGVFVLCRVFTDGKGGWGYLQTAAEASMVGGLADWFAVTALFRHPLGLPIPHTAIIARKKDQIGSALAGFVSEHFLTEAIVSERVRLARVPQRMGEWLADPDHARRVASELAGAVGGMASVLRDDELRTAVAAFADKRLRDLDAAPLLARLIDAVCDTGQHQALLTTLLRGTMHFLDDNRAVFRERLAQESPEWVPEWVDDRVFARGFTAVQSFLADLVLQPEHELRRTYDAKLRDLAARLRDDSEQQARLDQAKLQMLDNPRVREWLSSLWIGAKSLIVNGAADPDSDLRRWLQALTVRASEVLCDDAGVRAKVDEALQRMTGHVVTHYADDMAAVISTTVERWDTAETSRRLELQVGRDLQFIRINGTVVGALAGVIIYAISQLF
;
A
#
# COMPACT_ATOMS: atom_id res chain seq x y z
N MET A 1 36.91 -35.38 18.78
CA MET A 1 36.01 -35.30 19.96
C MET A 1 35.04 -36.48 20.08
N LYS A 2 34.30 -36.92 19.05
CA LYS A 2 33.49 -38.17 19.09
C LYS A 2 34.22 -39.43 19.63
N ALA A 3 35.54 -39.44 19.52
CA ALA A 3 36.43 -40.50 19.99
C ALA A 3 36.55 -40.62 21.53
N THR A 4 36.24 -39.60 22.32
CA THR A 4 36.48 -39.63 23.78
C THR A 4 35.48 -40.52 24.51
N ALA A 5 34.18 -40.35 24.25
CA ALA A 5 33.13 -41.19 24.85
C ALA A 5 33.22 -42.65 24.36
N ALA A 6 33.49 -42.85 23.07
CA ALA A 6 33.72 -44.19 22.52
C ALA A 6 34.99 -44.83 23.12
N GLY A 7 36.05 -44.05 23.33
CA GLY A 7 37.28 -44.50 23.97
C GLY A 7 37.07 -44.93 25.42
N LEU A 8 36.26 -44.21 26.20
CA LEU A 8 35.89 -44.61 27.57
C LEU A 8 35.11 -45.92 27.60
N LEU A 9 34.18 -46.12 26.67
CA LEU A 9 33.44 -47.38 26.56
C LEU A 9 34.37 -48.55 26.22
N VAL A 10 35.27 -48.37 25.25
CA VAL A 10 36.26 -49.39 24.88
C VAL A 10 37.22 -49.67 26.03
N LEU A 11 37.63 -48.65 26.77
CA LEU A 11 38.45 -48.80 27.97
C LEU A 11 37.73 -49.60 29.05
N ALA A 12 36.46 -49.28 29.35
CA ALA A 12 35.66 -50.03 30.32
C ALA A 12 35.51 -51.51 29.90
N ALA A 13 35.24 -51.77 28.61
CA ALA A 13 35.19 -53.12 28.07
C ALA A 13 36.54 -53.86 28.20
N GLY A 14 37.64 -53.18 27.91
CA GLY A 14 39.00 -53.72 28.08
C GLY A 14 39.33 -54.07 29.53
N VAL A 15 39.00 -53.18 30.48
CA VAL A 15 39.17 -53.42 31.92
C VAL A 15 38.31 -54.60 32.37
N PHE A 16 37.06 -54.69 31.92
CA PHE A 16 36.18 -55.80 32.23
C PHE A 16 36.76 -57.14 31.74
N VAL A 17 37.20 -57.22 30.48
CA VAL A 17 37.80 -58.44 29.92
C VAL A 17 39.09 -58.80 30.65
N LEU A 18 39.96 -57.84 30.95
CA LEU A 18 41.20 -58.09 31.68
C LEU A 18 40.93 -58.67 33.07
N CYS A 19 40.02 -58.05 33.83
CA CYS A 19 39.60 -58.57 35.13
C CYS A 19 39.01 -59.97 35.01
N ARG A 20 38.19 -60.22 33.99
CA ARG A 20 37.53 -61.52 33.79
C ARG A 20 38.49 -62.65 33.41
N VAL A 21 39.55 -62.36 32.66
CA VAL A 21 40.51 -63.36 32.16
C VAL A 21 41.66 -63.61 33.13
N PHE A 22 42.15 -62.57 33.82
CA PHE A 22 43.39 -62.65 34.61
C PHE A 22 43.18 -62.65 36.13
N THR A 23 41.95 -62.51 36.63
CA THR A 23 41.69 -62.43 38.08
C THR A 23 40.55 -63.34 38.52
N ASP A 24 40.60 -63.76 39.79
CA ASP A 24 39.60 -64.66 40.38
C ASP A 24 38.27 -63.96 40.76
N GLY A 25 38.12 -62.66 40.43
CA GLY A 25 36.91 -61.86 40.73
C GLY A 25 36.66 -61.60 42.23
N LYS A 26 37.66 -61.82 43.09
CA LYS A 26 37.57 -61.67 44.55
C LYS A 26 38.31 -60.43 45.05
N GLY A 27 37.83 -59.83 46.15
CA GLY A 27 38.45 -58.65 46.77
C GLY A 27 38.34 -57.38 45.91
N GLY A 28 39.39 -56.55 45.89
CA GLY A 28 39.43 -55.29 45.13
C GLY A 28 39.19 -55.46 43.61
N TRP A 29 39.54 -56.61 43.05
CA TRP A 29 39.30 -56.94 41.64
C TRP A 29 37.82 -57.13 41.31
N GLY A 30 37.03 -57.60 42.28
CA GLY A 30 35.59 -57.74 42.11
C GLY A 30 34.88 -56.40 41.98
N TYR A 31 35.28 -55.40 42.77
CA TYR A 31 34.79 -54.02 42.64
C TYR A 31 35.16 -53.40 41.29
N LEU A 32 36.39 -53.60 40.82
CA LEU A 32 36.83 -53.08 39.53
C LEU A 32 36.09 -53.77 38.36
N GLN A 33 35.87 -55.08 38.46
CA GLN A 33 35.12 -55.84 37.45
C GLN A 33 33.67 -55.36 37.35
N THR A 34 32.95 -55.24 38.48
CA THR A 34 31.55 -54.77 38.49
C THR A 34 31.44 -53.29 38.13
N ALA A 35 32.40 -52.46 38.53
CA ALA A 35 32.47 -51.07 38.06
C ALA A 35 32.63 -51.01 36.53
N ALA A 36 33.54 -51.79 35.96
CA ALA A 36 33.76 -51.82 34.52
C ALA A 36 32.55 -52.39 33.75
N GLU A 37 31.91 -53.43 34.27
CA GLU A 37 30.68 -54.01 33.71
C GLU A 37 29.54 -52.99 33.71
N ALA A 38 29.26 -52.37 34.85
CA ALA A 38 28.18 -51.39 34.99
C ALA A 38 28.49 -50.10 34.22
N SER A 39 29.76 -49.69 34.11
CA SER A 39 30.21 -48.58 33.26
C SER A 39 29.94 -48.84 31.78
N MET A 40 30.23 -50.06 31.31
CA MET A 40 29.96 -50.48 29.93
C MET A 40 28.46 -50.49 29.65
N VAL A 41 27.65 -51.05 30.55
CA VAL A 41 26.19 -51.06 30.43
C VAL A 41 25.63 -49.64 30.43
N GLY A 42 26.07 -48.78 31.34
CA GLY A 42 25.63 -47.37 31.40
C GLY A 42 26.00 -46.58 30.14
N GLY A 43 27.22 -46.75 29.63
CA GLY A 43 27.66 -46.13 28.38
C GLY A 43 26.90 -46.63 27.15
N LEU A 44 26.57 -47.93 27.08
CA LEU A 44 25.74 -48.50 26.01
C LEU A 44 24.28 -48.01 26.09
N ALA A 45 23.72 -47.92 27.29
CA ALA A 45 22.36 -47.43 27.51
C ALA A 45 22.21 -45.96 27.07
N ASP A 46 23.13 -45.10 27.46
CA ASP A 46 23.11 -43.69 27.04
C ASP A 46 23.42 -43.52 25.55
N TRP A 47 24.31 -44.35 24.98
CA TRP A 47 24.49 -44.40 23.54
C TRP A 47 23.19 -44.74 22.82
N PHE A 48 22.47 -45.76 23.31
CA PHE A 48 21.20 -46.18 22.76
C PHE A 48 20.15 -45.07 22.88
N ALA A 49 19.98 -44.46 24.06
CA ALA A 49 19.00 -43.40 24.30
C ALA A 49 19.25 -42.17 23.41
N VAL A 50 20.49 -41.68 23.36
CA VAL A 50 20.85 -40.55 22.49
C VAL A 50 20.66 -40.91 21.02
N THR A 51 21.08 -42.11 20.60
CA THR A 51 20.91 -42.54 19.21
C THR A 51 19.44 -42.65 18.86
N ALA A 52 18.62 -43.25 19.72
CA ALA A 52 17.17 -43.39 19.58
C ALA A 52 16.42 -42.05 19.54
N LEU A 53 16.97 -40.98 20.12
CA LEU A 53 16.38 -39.64 20.04
C LEU A 53 16.43 -39.10 18.60
N PHE A 54 17.55 -39.30 17.89
CA PHE A 54 17.79 -38.70 16.57
C PHE A 54 17.61 -39.67 15.39
N ARG A 55 17.88 -40.97 15.57
CA ARG A 55 17.91 -41.98 14.50
C ARG A 55 17.57 -43.38 14.99
N HIS A 56 17.46 -44.32 14.05
CA HIS A 56 17.33 -45.74 14.37
C HIS A 56 18.68 -46.33 14.79
N PRO A 57 18.80 -46.90 16.01
CA PRO A 57 20.04 -47.53 16.45
C PRO A 57 20.36 -48.74 15.56
N LEU A 58 21.61 -48.85 15.11
CA LEU A 58 22.08 -49.86 14.15
C LEU A 58 21.31 -49.89 12.81
N GLY A 59 20.50 -48.86 12.52
CA GLY A 59 19.60 -48.85 11.36
C GLY A 59 18.36 -49.73 11.49
N LEU A 60 18.10 -50.31 12.67
CA LEU A 60 16.96 -51.19 12.91
C LEU A 60 15.72 -50.37 13.30
N PRO A 61 14.54 -50.61 12.70
CA PRO A 61 13.31 -49.88 12.98
C PRO A 61 12.68 -50.31 14.30
N ILE A 62 13.35 -50.01 15.42
CA ILE A 62 12.86 -50.30 16.77
C ILE A 62 11.70 -49.32 17.09
N PRO A 63 10.58 -49.80 17.69
CA PRO A 63 9.50 -48.92 18.12
C PRO A 63 10.02 -47.83 19.08
N HIS A 64 9.43 -46.63 19.03
CA HIS A 64 9.82 -45.48 19.86
C HIS A 64 11.25 -44.96 19.69
N THR A 65 11.90 -45.22 18.54
CA THR A 65 13.18 -44.62 18.16
C THR A 65 13.02 -43.59 17.01
N ALA A 66 14.09 -42.84 16.73
CA ALA A 66 14.11 -41.65 15.88
C ALA A 66 13.04 -40.62 16.30
N ILE A 67 12.94 -40.31 17.60
CA ILE A 67 11.85 -39.51 18.18
C ILE A 67 11.76 -38.11 17.56
N ILE A 68 12.89 -37.38 17.45
CA ILE A 68 12.91 -36.01 16.89
C ILE A 68 12.49 -36.04 15.41
N ALA A 69 13.01 -37.01 14.65
CA ALA A 69 12.62 -37.22 13.26
C ALA A 69 11.10 -37.49 13.15
N ARG A 70 10.56 -38.39 13.97
CA ARG A 70 9.14 -38.76 13.94
C ARG A 70 8.21 -37.63 14.39
N LYS A 71 8.63 -36.82 15.35
CA LYS A 71 7.85 -35.72 15.92
C LYS A 71 8.16 -34.36 15.29
N LYS A 72 8.91 -34.30 14.19
CA LYS A 72 9.32 -33.06 13.51
C LYS A 72 8.14 -32.11 13.29
N ASP A 73 7.04 -32.60 12.73
CA ASP A 73 5.87 -31.78 12.41
C ASP A 73 5.15 -31.30 13.69
N GLN A 74 5.05 -32.16 14.70
CA GLN A 74 4.51 -31.78 16.01
C GLN A 74 5.34 -30.67 16.68
N ILE A 75 6.68 -30.75 16.58
CA ILE A 75 7.58 -29.71 17.08
C ILE A 75 7.39 -28.42 16.29
N GLY A 76 7.24 -28.50 14.96
CA GLY A 76 6.95 -27.34 14.10
C GLY A 76 5.64 -26.65 14.47
N SER A 77 4.56 -27.41 14.69
CA SER A 77 3.26 -26.89 15.13
C SER A 77 3.33 -26.25 16.51
N ALA A 78 4.02 -26.87 17.47
CA ALA A 78 4.21 -26.30 18.80
C ALA A 78 5.03 -25.00 18.77
N LEU A 79 6.08 -24.94 17.93
CA LEU A 79 6.86 -23.71 17.72
C LEU A 79 6.02 -22.60 17.08
N ALA A 80 5.17 -22.93 16.11
CA ALA A 80 4.25 -21.98 15.51
C ALA A 80 3.29 -21.40 16.58
N GLY A 81 2.62 -22.26 17.36
CA GLY A 81 1.73 -21.81 18.45
C GLY A 81 2.45 -20.92 19.46
N PHE A 82 3.66 -21.33 19.88
CA PHE A 82 4.48 -20.53 20.80
C PHE A 82 4.83 -19.14 20.24
N VAL A 83 5.15 -19.04 18.95
CA VAL A 83 5.42 -17.74 18.30
C VAL A 83 4.17 -16.88 18.22
N SER A 84 3.02 -17.47 17.86
CA SER A 84 1.75 -16.74 17.82
C SER A 84 1.39 -16.19 19.20
N GLU A 85 1.36 -17.05 20.22
CA GLU A 85 0.90 -16.71 21.57
C GLU A 85 1.83 -15.75 22.32
N HIS A 86 3.15 -15.83 22.10
CA HIS A 86 4.11 -15.08 22.92
C HIS A 86 4.87 -13.99 22.18
N PHE A 87 5.02 -14.06 20.85
CA PHE A 87 5.81 -13.09 20.08
C PHE A 87 4.97 -12.20 19.18
N LEU A 88 3.87 -12.74 18.63
CA LEU A 88 2.93 -12.01 17.79
C LEU A 88 1.74 -11.52 18.63
N THR A 89 2.01 -10.82 19.73
CA THR A 89 0.97 -10.19 20.54
C THR A 89 0.86 -8.70 20.21
N GLU A 90 -0.36 -8.15 20.27
CA GLU A 90 -0.62 -6.74 19.96
C GLU A 90 0.31 -5.82 20.77
N ALA A 91 0.51 -6.11 22.06
CA ALA A 91 1.36 -5.32 22.94
C ALA A 91 2.83 -5.29 22.46
N ILE A 92 3.41 -6.45 22.14
CA ILE A 92 4.81 -6.55 21.73
C ILE A 92 5.03 -5.90 20.36
N VAL A 93 4.15 -6.18 19.40
CA VAL A 93 4.30 -5.67 18.03
C VAL A 93 4.03 -4.16 18.00
N SER A 94 3.01 -3.66 18.69
CA SER A 94 2.72 -2.22 18.76
C SER A 94 3.85 -1.43 19.42
N GLU A 95 4.45 -1.96 20.48
CA GLU A 95 5.64 -1.38 21.11
C GLU A 95 6.80 -1.28 20.12
N ARG A 96 7.05 -2.35 19.36
CA ARG A 96 8.13 -2.38 18.36
C ARG A 96 7.89 -1.41 17.21
N VAL A 97 6.65 -1.30 16.72
CA VAL A 97 6.28 -0.33 15.69
C VAL A 97 6.50 1.10 16.19
N ARG A 98 6.11 1.40 17.43
CA ARG A 98 6.32 2.72 18.04
C ARG A 98 7.80 3.08 18.16
N LEU A 99 8.63 2.15 18.62
CA LEU A 99 10.08 2.35 18.73
C LEU A 99 10.77 2.50 17.37
N ALA A 100 10.21 1.93 16.31
CA ALA A 100 10.76 2.02 14.97
C ALA A 100 10.63 3.40 14.33
N ARG A 101 9.76 4.28 14.85
CA ARG A 101 9.48 5.64 14.33
C ARG A 101 9.26 5.64 12.81
N VAL A 102 8.41 4.72 12.35
CA VAL A 102 8.18 4.44 10.92
C VAL A 102 7.80 5.70 10.14
N PRO A 103 6.89 6.57 10.60
CA PRO A 103 6.49 7.75 9.82
C PRO A 103 7.64 8.74 9.59
N GLN A 104 8.50 8.94 10.60
CA GLN A 104 9.67 9.80 10.48
C GLN A 104 10.66 9.24 9.45
N ARG A 105 11.02 7.96 9.58
CA ARG A 105 11.94 7.31 8.64
C ARG A 105 11.40 7.28 7.22
N MET A 106 10.09 7.09 7.07
CA MET A 106 9.42 7.13 5.78
C MET A 106 9.46 8.55 5.19
N GLY A 107 9.21 9.58 6.00
CA GLY A 107 9.39 10.97 5.59
C GLY A 107 10.82 11.24 5.09
N GLU A 108 11.82 10.91 5.89
CA GLU A 108 13.25 11.11 5.56
C GLU A 108 13.65 10.34 4.29
N TRP A 109 13.17 9.11 4.11
CA TRP A 109 13.45 8.31 2.92
C TRP A 109 12.79 8.89 1.67
N LEU A 110 11.53 9.35 1.77
CA LEU A 110 10.78 9.97 0.68
C LEU A 110 11.26 11.40 0.33
N ALA A 111 12.07 12.03 1.20
CA ALA A 111 12.65 13.35 0.95
C ALA A 111 13.69 13.32 -0.18
N ASP A 112 14.30 12.15 -0.41
CA ASP A 112 15.22 11.94 -1.53
C ASP A 112 14.44 11.92 -2.86
N PRO A 113 14.77 12.80 -3.83
CA PRO A 113 14.13 12.82 -5.14
C PRO A 113 14.15 11.49 -5.89
N ASP A 114 15.17 10.64 -5.68
CA ASP A 114 15.28 9.34 -6.34
C ASP A 114 14.26 8.35 -5.78
N HIS A 115 14.06 8.33 -4.46
CA HIS A 115 13.04 7.51 -3.81
C HIS A 115 11.64 7.99 -4.15
N ALA A 116 11.40 9.32 -4.14
CA ALA A 116 10.13 9.90 -4.55
C ALA A 116 9.77 9.53 -5.99
N ARG A 117 10.74 9.53 -6.92
CA ARG A 117 10.53 9.08 -8.31
C ARG A 117 10.19 7.59 -8.40
N ARG A 118 10.86 6.73 -7.63
CA ARG A 118 10.55 5.29 -7.59
C ARG A 118 9.13 5.06 -7.08
N VAL A 119 8.75 5.68 -5.95
CA VAL A 119 7.40 5.57 -5.40
C VAL A 119 6.35 6.10 -6.37
N ALA A 120 6.60 7.25 -7.00
CA ALA A 120 5.70 7.79 -8.02
C ALA A 120 5.54 6.84 -9.21
N SER A 121 6.62 6.17 -9.65
CA SER A 121 6.58 5.17 -10.72
C SER A 121 5.76 3.94 -10.33
N GLU A 122 5.95 3.41 -9.11
CA GLU A 122 5.18 2.26 -8.61
C GLU A 122 3.71 2.61 -8.41
N LEU A 123 3.41 3.79 -7.85
CA LEU A 123 2.04 4.29 -7.71
C LEU A 123 1.38 4.51 -9.07
N ALA A 124 2.09 5.10 -10.03
CA ALA A 124 1.59 5.28 -11.39
C ALA A 124 1.31 3.93 -12.05
N GLY A 125 2.24 2.97 -11.93
CA GLY A 125 2.07 1.60 -12.42
C GLY A 125 0.88 0.88 -11.79
N ALA A 126 0.70 0.99 -10.47
CA ALA A 126 -0.43 0.40 -9.75
C ALA A 126 -1.76 1.04 -10.17
N VAL A 127 -1.83 2.37 -10.27
CA VAL A 127 -3.02 3.10 -10.71
C VAL A 127 -3.35 2.78 -12.16
N GLY A 128 -2.37 2.77 -13.05
CA GLY A 128 -2.54 2.40 -14.47
C GLY A 128 -2.97 0.95 -14.65
N GLY A 129 -2.35 0.03 -13.91
CA GLY A 129 -2.71 -1.39 -13.89
C GLY A 129 -4.14 -1.59 -13.39
N MET A 130 -4.52 -0.97 -12.28
CA MET A 130 -5.88 -1.05 -11.76
C MET A 130 -6.90 -0.42 -12.73
N ALA A 131 -6.59 0.74 -13.31
CA ALA A 131 -7.43 1.35 -14.35
C ALA A 131 -7.61 0.42 -15.57
N SER A 132 -6.57 -0.31 -15.97
CA SER A 132 -6.64 -1.22 -17.12
C SER A 132 -7.51 -2.47 -16.88
N VAL A 133 -7.54 -2.99 -15.64
CA VAL A 133 -8.32 -4.19 -15.27
C VAL A 133 -9.81 -3.89 -15.12
N LEU A 134 -10.14 -2.65 -14.79
CA LEU A 134 -11.51 -2.21 -14.56
C LEU A 134 -12.33 -2.15 -15.86
N ARG A 135 -13.52 -2.78 -15.85
CA ARG A 135 -14.45 -2.84 -16.98
C ARG A 135 -15.10 -1.48 -17.23
N ASP A 136 -15.08 -1.03 -18.48
CA ASP A 136 -15.52 0.33 -18.82
C ASP A 136 -17.03 0.54 -18.70
N ASP A 137 -17.86 -0.45 -19.04
CA ASP A 137 -19.31 -0.27 -19.08
C ASP A 137 -19.94 -0.08 -17.69
N GLU A 138 -19.46 -0.82 -16.68
CA GLU A 138 -19.95 -0.75 -15.30
C GLU A 138 -19.55 0.57 -14.63
N LEU A 139 -18.29 0.98 -14.82
CA LEU A 139 -17.76 2.22 -14.22
C LEU A 139 -18.27 3.47 -14.91
N ARG A 140 -18.47 3.44 -16.22
CA ARG A 140 -19.04 4.58 -16.96
C ARG A 140 -20.37 5.02 -16.35
N THR A 141 -21.22 4.06 -16.01
CA THR A 141 -22.52 4.33 -15.38
C THR A 141 -22.36 4.79 -13.93
N ALA A 142 -21.48 4.13 -13.15
CA ALA A 142 -21.24 4.50 -11.75
C ALA A 142 -20.62 5.90 -11.59
N VAL A 143 -19.64 6.24 -12.42
CA VAL A 143 -18.97 7.55 -12.45
C VAL A 143 -19.93 8.64 -12.89
N ALA A 144 -20.75 8.40 -13.93
CA ALA A 144 -21.77 9.35 -14.35
C ALA A 144 -22.82 9.57 -13.26
N ALA A 145 -23.27 8.53 -12.58
CA ALA A 145 -24.21 8.65 -11.46
C ALA A 145 -23.61 9.39 -10.26
N PHE A 146 -22.34 9.13 -9.94
CA PHE A 146 -21.61 9.85 -8.90
C PHE A 146 -21.44 11.33 -9.25
N ALA A 147 -21.06 11.64 -10.50
CA ALA A 147 -20.92 13.01 -11.00
C ALA A 147 -22.26 13.75 -10.99
N ASP A 148 -23.34 13.13 -11.48
CA ASP A 148 -24.70 13.70 -11.45
C ASP A 148 -25.12 14.02 -10.01
N LYS A 149 -24.95 13.07 -9.08
CA LYS A 149 -25.25 13.30 -7.66
C LYS A 149 -24.46 14.48 -7.09
N ARG A 150 -23.14 14.51 -7.30
CA ARG A 150 -22.29 15.61 -6.80
C ARG A 150 -22.66 16.95 -7.44
N LEU A 151 -22.99 16.99 -8.72
CA LEU A 151 -23.41 18.22 -9.41
C LEU A 151 -24.77 18.74 -8.90
N ARG A 152 -25.69 17.85 -8.51
CA ARG A 152 -26.97 18.23 -7.89
C ARG A 152 -26.77 18.82 -6.49
N ASP A 153 -25.90 18.20 -5.70
CA ASP A 153 -25.58 18.61 -4.32
C ASP A 153 -24.75 19.90 -4.23
N LEU A 154 -24.14 20.35 -5.33
CA LEU A 154 -23.32 21.57 -5.37
C LEU A 154 -24.20 22.82 -5.47
N ASP A 155 -23.98 23.79 -4.58
CA ASP A 155 -24.55 25.13 -4.66
C ASP A 155 -23.89 25.90 -5.81
N ALA A 156 -24.57 25.95 -6.96
CA ALA A 156 -24.00 26.51 -8.18
C ALA A 156 -23.87 28.04 -8.13
N ALA A 157 -24.75 28.71 -7.39
CA ALA A 157 -24.80 30.17 -7.32
C ALA A 157 -23.55 30.83 -6.73
N PRO A 158 -23.06 30.45 -5.53
CA PRO A 158 -21.84 31.04 -4.98
C PRO A 158 -20.59 30.74 -5.83
N LEU A 159 -20.55 29.57 -6.49
CA LEU A 159 -19.45 29.21 -7.38
C LEU A 159 -19.44 30.08 -8.65
N LEU A 160 -20.60 30.23 -9.30
CA LEU A 160 -20.73 31.09 -10.48
C LEU A 160 -20.49 32.56 -10.15
N ALA A 161 -20.97 33.04 -9.00
CA ALA A 161 -20.67 34.40 -8.54
C ALA A 161 -19.16 34.63 -8.39
N ARG A 162 -18.44 33.72 -7.71
CA ARG A 162 -16.98 33.80 -7.55
C ARG A 162 -16.24 33.76 -8.90
N LEU A 163 -16.72 32.97 -9.85
CA LEU A 163 -16.15 32.91 -11.19
C LEU A 163 -16.37 34.22 -11.96
N ILE A 164 -17.58 34.79 -11.92
CA ILE A 164 -17.88 36.08 -12.54
C ILE A 164 -17.01 37.17 -11.93
N ASP A 165 -16.92 37.23 -10.59
CA ASP A 165 -16.07 38.20 -9.88
C ASP A 165 -14.60 38.05 -10.29
N ALA A 166 -14.04 36.83 -10.30
CA ALA A 166 -12.65 36.60 -10.69
C ALA A 166 -12.36 37.00 -12.16
N VAL A 167 -13.28 36.74 -13.08
CA VAL A 167 -13.18 37.16 -14.49
C VAL A 167 -13.35 38.68 -14.64
N CYS A 168 -14.14 39.30 -13.77
CA CYS A 168 -14.28 40.76 -13.69
C CYS A 168 -13.00 41.42 -13.16
N ASP A 169 -12.44 40.91 -12.07
CA ASP A 169 -11.25 41.43 -11.40
C ASP A 169 -9.99 41.32 -12.26
N THR A 170 -9.86 40.22 -13.02
CA THR A 170 -8.75 40.04 -13.98
C THR A 170 -8.94 40.83 -15.28
N GLY A 171 -10.09 41.48 -15.49
CA GLY A 171 -10.41 42.23 -16.71
C GLY A 171 -10.65 41.36 -17.95
N GLN A 172 -10.66 40.03 -17.82
CA GLN A 172 -10.80 39.11 -18.96
C GLN A 172 -12.15 39.26 -19.68
N HIS A 173 -13.23 39.58 -18.95
CA HIS A 173 -14.53 39.89 -19.56
C HIS A 173 -14.46 41.05 -20.56
N GLN A 174 -13.62 42.07 -20.34
CA GLN A 174 -13.43 43.17 -21.28
C GLN A 174 -12.68 42.73 -22.54
N ALA A 175 -11.71 41.82 -22.41
CA ALA A 175 -11.00 41.24 -23.55
C ALA A 175 -11.93 40.37 -24.42
N LEU A 176 -12.79 39.57 -23.78
CA LEU A 176 -13.82 38.80 -24.46
C LEU A 176 -14.83 39.72 -25.18
N LEU A 177 -15.32 40.77 -24.51
CA LEU A 177 -16.18 41.78 -25.13
C LEU A 177 -15.51 42.41 -26.35
N THR A 178 -14.23 42.77 -26.24
CA THR A 178 -13.47 43.35 -27.36
C THR A 178 -13.39 42.40 -28.55
N THR A 179 -13.14 41.11 -28.28
CA THR A 179 -13.06 40.06 -29.31
C THR A 179 -14.41 39.86 -29.99
N LEU A 180 -15.51 39.82 -29.21
CA LEU A 180 -16.87 39.76 -29.72
C LEU A 180 -17.21 40.97 -30.58
N LEU A 181 -16.92 42.19 -30.12
CA LEU A 181 -17.19 43.42 -30.87
C LEU A 181 -16.45 43.45 -32.20
N ARG A 182 -15.17 43.06 -32.24
CA ARG A 182 -14.42 42.93 -33.50
C ARG A 182 -15.02 41.88 -34.43
N GLY A 183 -15.40 40.72 -33.88
CA GLY A 183 -16.09 39.67 -34.64
C GLY A 183 -17.41 40.16 -35.23
N THR A 184 -18.20 40.92 -34.46
CA THR A 184 -19.45 41.53 -34.92
C THR A 184 -19.19 42.57 -36.02
N MET A 185 -18.17 43.42 -35.88
CA MET A 185 -17.80 44.37 -36.94
C MET A 185 -17.45 43.65 -38.25
N HIS A 186 -16.65 42.59 -38.17
CA HIS A 186 -16.26 41.82 -39.34
C HIS A 186 -17.47 41.12 -39.99
N PHE A 187 -18.31 40.48 -39.17
CA PHE A 187 -19.54 39.86 -39.63
C PHE A 187 -20.49 40.86 -40.32
N LEU A 188 -20.63 42.08 -39.76
CA LEU A 188 -21.43 43.13 -40.39
C LEU A 188 -20.87 43.54 -41.74
N ASP A 189 -19.53 43.69 -41.85
CA ASP A 189 -18.85 44.09 -43.08
C ASP A 189 -18.97 43.02 -44.18
N ASP A 190 -18.68 41.76 -43.84
CA ASP A 190 -18.77 40.61 -44.75
C ASP A 190 -20.20 40.41 -45.29
N ASN A 191 -21.21 40.71 -44.47
CA ASN A 191 -22.62 40.52 -44.81
C ASN A 191 -23.32 41.83 -45.20
N ARG A 192 -22.58 42.89 -45.55
CA ARG A 192 -23.14 44.20 -45.89
C ARG A 192 -24.22 44.14 -46.98
N ALA A 193 -24.04 43.30 -48.00
CA ALA A 193 -25.02 43.13 -49.07
C ALA A 193 -26.34 42.53 -48.56
N VAL A 194 -26.27 41.55 -47.66
CA VAL A 194 -27.44 40.91 -47.04
C VAL A 194 -28.23 41.92 -46.21
N PHE A 195 -27.55 42.76 -45.42
CA PHE A 195 -28.21 43.82 -44.66
C PHE A 195 -28.81 44.91 -45.55
N ARG A 196 -28.16 45.24 -46.67
CA ARG A 196 -28.68 46.20 -47.67
C ARG A 196 -29.98 45.71 -48.27
N GLU A 197 -30.01 44.44 -48.70
CA GLU A 197 -31.19 43.81 -49.29
C GLU A 197 -32.32 43.70 -48.27
N ARG A 198 -32.00 43.33 -47.02
CA ARG A 198 -33.00 43.25 -45.96
C ARG A 198 -33.64 44.60 -45.65
N LEU A 199 -32.87 45.69 -45.66
CA LEU A 199 -33.44 47.04 -45.51
C LEU A 199 -34.35 47.39 -46.68
N ALA A 200 -33.93 47.11 -47.92
CA ALA A 200 -34.75 47.38 -49.11
C ALA A 200 -36.13 46.68 -49.05
N GLN A 201 -36.19 45.47 -48.49
CA GLN A 201 -37.43 44.70 -48.32
C GLN A 201 -38.38 45.28 -47.27
N GLU A 202 -37.84 45.92 -46.22
CA GLU A 202 -38.62 46.51 -45.12
C GLU A 202 -38.92 48.00 -45.38
N SER A 203 -38.27 48.62 -46.35
CA SER A 203 -38.46 50.02 -46.72
C SER A 203 -39.83 50.23 -47.39
N PRO A 204 -40.64 51.21 -46.94
CA PRO A 204 -41.95 51.47 -47.54
C PRO A 204 -41.87 51.82 -49.03
N GLU A 205 -42.86 51.39 -49.82
CA GLU A 205 -42.89 51.59 -51.29
C GLU A 205 -42.83 53.07 -51.73
N TRP A 206 -43.15 54.01 -50.85
CA TRP A 206 -43.09 55.45 -51.15
C TRP A 206 -41.68 56.06 -51.03
N VAL A 207 -40.69 55.31 -50.52
CA VAL A 207 -39.31 55.79 -50.32
C VAL A 207 -38.50 55.57 -51.62
N PRO A 208 -37.92 56.62 -52.21
CA PRO A 208 -37.05 56.46 -53.38
C PRO A 208 -35.77 55.67 -53.06
N GLU A 209 -35.30 54.83 -53.98
CA GLU A 209 -34.09 54.01 -53.82
C GLU A 209 -32.85 54.82 -53.39
N TRP A 210 -32.68 56.03 -53.93
CA TRP A 210 -31.54 56.89 -53.58
C TRP A 210 -31.56 57.36 -52.11
N VAL A 211 -32.76 57.49 -51.51
CA VAL A 211 -32.91 57.82 -50.09
C VAL A 211 -32.57 56.59 -49.26
N ASP A 212 -33.11 55.43 -49.63
CA ASP A 212 -32.88 54.16 -48.96
C ASP A 212 -31.39 53.80 -48.93
N ASP A 213 -30.68 53.93 -50.07
CA ASP A 213 -29.23 53.75 -50.16
C ASP A 213 -28.45 54.70 -49.23
N ARG A 214 -28.85 55.97 -49.19
CA ARG A 214 -28.21 57.00 -48.37
C ARG A 214 -28.39 56.72 -46.89
N VAL A 215 -29.59 56.29 -46.50
CA VAL A 215 -29.95 55.93 -45.13
C VAL A 215 -29.19 54.68 -44.71
N PHE A 216 -29.17 53.63 -45.54
CA PHE A 216 -28.39 52.43 -45.28
C PHE A 216 -26.91 52.76 -45.10
N ALA A 217 -26.30 53.48 -46.06
CA ALA A 217 -24.88 53.79 -46.02
C ALA A 217 -24.52 54.60 -44.76
N ARG A 218 -25.32 55.60 -44.38
CA ARG A 218 -25.10 56.39 -43.16
C ARG A 218 -25.33 55.57 -41.89
N GLY A 219 -26.41 54.82 -41.81
CA GLY A 219 -26.75 54.00 -40.65
C GLY A 219 -25.71 52.91 -40.41
N PHE A 220 -25.34 52.19 -41.47
CA PHE A 220 -24.32 51.15 -41.42
C PHE A 220 -22.96 51.71 -40.99
N THR A 221 -22.55 52.86 -41.57
CA THR A 221 -21.31 53.54 -41.16
C THR A 221 -21.38 54.00 -39.69
N ALA A 222 -22.52 54.53 -39.23
CA ALA A 222 -22.69 54.95 -37.84
C ALA A 222 -22.63 53.78 -36.85
N VAL A 223 -23.22 52.63 -37.19
CA VAL A 223 -23.13 51.41 -36.37
C VAL A 223 -21.69 50.89 -36.34
N GLN A 224 -21.02 50.82 -37.49
CA GLN A 224 -19.63 50.39 -37.54
C GLN A 224 -18.70 51.33 -36.76
N SER A 225 -18.86 52.65 -36.91
CA SER A 225 -18.04 53.62 -36.17
C SER A 225 -18.29 53.51 -34.66
N PHE A 226 -19.54 53.33 -34.25
CA PHE A 226 -19.88 53.12 -32.85
C PHE A 226 -19.25 51.85 -32.25
N LEU A 227 -19.29 50.73 -32.99
CA LEU A 227 -18.61 49.50 -32.57
C LEU A 227 -17.08 49.68 -32.53
N ALA A 228 -16.51 50.41 -33.49
CA ALA A 228 -15.09 50.74 -33.50
C ALA A 228 -14.70 51.59 -32.28
N ASP A 229 -15.50 52.60 -31.93
CA ASP A 229 -15.29 53.44 -30.75
C ASP A 229 -15.31 52.61 -29.46
N LEU A 230 -16.23 51.66 -29.33
CA LEU A 230 -16.27 50.72 -28.21
C LEU A 230 -15.02 49.84 -28.12
N VAL A 231 -14.45 49.42 -29.24
CA VAL A 231 -13.22 48.61 -29.27
C VAL A 231 -11.99 49.44 -28.90
N LEU A 232 -11.90 50.67 -29.43
CA LEU A 232 -10.75 51.56 -29.29
C LEU A 232 -10.68 52.30 -27.96
N GLN A 233 -11.83 52.52 -27.31
CA GLN A 233 -11.93 53.25 -26.05
C GLN A 233 -12.27 52.31 -24.88
N PRO A 234 -11.27 51.89 -24.07
CA PRO A 234 -11.50 51.02 -22.92
C PRO A 234 -12.43 51.63 -21.86
N GLU A 235 -12.45 52.97 -21.76
CA GLU A 235 -13.23 53.73 -20.77
C GLU A 235 -14.64 54.12 -21.22
N HIS A 236 -15.10 53.59 -22.37
CA HIS A 236 -16.41 53.92 -22.90
C HIS A 236 -17.53 53.56 -21.91
N GLU A 237 -18.56 54.42 -21.78
CA GLU A 237 -19.64 54.28 -20.80
C GLU A 237 -20.31 52.90 -20.84
N LEU A 238 -20.68 52.42 -22.04
CA LEU A 238 -21.25 51.08 -22.21
C LEU A 238 -20.38 49.93 -21.71
N ARG A 239 -19.04 50.03 -21.79
CA ARG A 239 -18.14 49.00 -21.26
C ARG A 239 -18.18 48.97 -19.74
N ARG A 240 -18.28 50.14 -19.12
CA ARG A 240 -18.48 50.29 -17.67
C ARG A 240 -19.86 49.80 -17.25
N THR A 241 -20.91 50.07 -18.03
CA THR A 241 -22.26 49.53 -17.76
C THR A 241 -22.28 48.01 -17.86
N TYR A 242 -21.60 47.43 -18.85
CA TYR A 242 -21.48 45.98 -19.00
C TYR A 242 -20.78 45.34 -17.79
N ASP A 243 -19.65 45.90 -17.38
CA ASP A 243 -18.88 45.49 -16.20
C ASP A 243 -19.72 45.60 -14.91
N ALA A 244 -20.41 46.73 -14.71
CA ALA A 244 -21.32 46.92 -13.58
C ALA A 244 -22.47 45.90 -13.56
N LYS A 245 -23.05 45.56 -14.73
CA LYS A 245 -24.11 44.54 -14.83
C LYS A 245 -23.61 43.15 -14.49
N LEU A 246 -22.38 42.79 -14.88
CA LEU A 246 -21.80 41.50 -14.51
C LEU A 246 -21.54 41.40 -13.01
N ARG A 247 -21.02 42.47 -12.39
CA ARG A 247 -20.82 42.49 -10.93
C ARG A 247 -22.13 42.49 -10.15
N ASP A 248 -23.15 43.21 -10.62
CA ASP A 248 -24.50 43.15 -10.05
C ASP A 248 -25.10 41.74 -10.18
N LEU A 249 -24.91 41.05 -11.31
CA LEU A 249 -25.32 39.65 -11.45
C LEU A 249 -24.60 38.74 -10.43
N ALA A 250 -23.30 38.91 -10.25
CA ALA A 250 -22.52 38.15 -9.26
C ALA A 250 -23.02 38.41 -7.82
N ALA A 251 -23.35 39.67 -7.49
CA ALA A 251 -23.91 40.03 -6.19
C ALA A 251 -25.29 39.41 -5.97
N ARG A 252 -26.19 39.49 -6.96
CA ARG A 252 -27.52 38.87 -6.87
C ARG A 252 -27.45 37.35 -6.74
N LEU A 253 -26.53 36.68 -7.43
CA LEU A 253 -26.32 35.24 -7.26
C LEU A 253 -25.85 34.87 -5.84
N ARG A 254 -25.25 35.79 -5.08
CA ARG A 254 -24.86 35.57 -3.67
C ARG A 254 -25.99 35.86 -2.69
N ASP A 255 -26.73 36.93 -2.90
CA ASP A 255 -27.60 37.50 -1.87
C ASP A 255 -29.10 37.29 -2.14
N ASP A 256 -29.50 37.00 -3.39
CA ASP A 256 -30.90 36.85 -3.79
C ASP A 256 -31.32 35.37 -3.93
N SER A 257 -32.13 34.91 -2.98
CA SER A 257 -32.65 33.53 -2.96
C SER A 257 -33.48 33.17 -4.20
N GLU A 258 -34.17 34.12 -4.84
CA GLU A 258 -34.97 33.84 -6.04
C GLU A 258 -34.07 33.52 -7.24
N GLN A 259 -32.97 34.26 -7.41
CA GLN A 259 -31.99 34.03 -8.47
C GLN A 259 -31.21 32.73 -8.26
N GLN A 260 -30.87 32.42 -7.01
CA GLN A 260 -30.28 31.13 -6.63
C GLN A 260 -31.20 29.98 -7.02
N ALA A 261 -32.48 30.06 -6.66
CA ALA A 261 -33.46 29.03 -7.01
C ALA A 261 -33.64 28.86 -8.53
N ARG A 262 -33.66 29.97 -9.30
CA ARG A 262 -33.73 29.93 -10.77
C ARG A 262 -32.51 29.25 -11.38
N LEU A 263 -31.32 29.56 -10.88
CA LEU A 263 -30.08 28.95 -11.34
C LEU A 263 -30.04 27.45 -11.00
N ASP A 264 -30.45 27.08 -9.79
CA ASP A 264 -30.53 25.67 -9.40
C ASP A 264 -31.55 24.90 -10.23
N GLN A 265 -32.69 25.52 -10.57
CA GLN A 265 -33.65 24.91 -11.48
C GLN A 265 -33.06 24.72 -12.88
N ALA A 266 -32.35 25.72 -13.42
CA ALA A 266 -31.67 25.61 -14.72
C ALA A 266 -30.58 24.53 -14.71
N LYS A 267 -29.80 24.43 -13.62
CA LYS A 267 -28.82 23.37 -13.36
C LYS A 267 -29.48 22.00 -13.41
N LEU A 268 -30.58 21.80 -12.69
CA LEU A 268 -31.30 20.53 -12.66
C LEU A 268 -31.86 20.16 -14.05
N GLN A 269 -32.46 21.12 -14.77
CA GLN A 269 -32.94 20.90 -16.14
C GLN A 269 -31.81 20.49 -17.10
N MET A 270 -30.62 21.09 -16.97
CA MET A 270 -29.45 20.68 -17.75
C MET A 270 -29.00 19.26 -17.40
N LEU A 271 -28.93 18.90 -16.13
CA LEU A 271 -28.54 17.55 -15.68
C LEU A 271 -29.55 16.46 -16.05
N ASP A 272 -30.82 16.83 -16.20
CA ASP A 272 -31.88 15.92 -16.66
C ASP A 272 -31.82 15.67 -18.18
N ASN A 273 -31.05 16.46 -18.94
CA ASN A 273 -30.88 16.27 -20.37
C ASN A 273 -30.07 14.98 -20.66
N PRO A 274 -30.60 14.03 -21.47
CA PRO A 274 -29.89 12.80 -21.82
C PRO A 274 -28.49 13.03 -22.41
N ARG A 275 -28.31 14.11 -23.18
CA ARG A 275 -27.02 14.45 -23.79
C ARG A 275 -25.95 14.81 -22.75
N VAL A 276 -26.34 15.49 -21.67
CA VAL A 276 -25.41 15.84 -20.59
C VAL A 276 -24.98 14.59 -19.85
N ARG A 277 -25.90 13.66 -19.59
CA ARG A 277 -25.58 12.36 -18.97
C ARG A 277 -24.66 11.52 -19.84
N GLU A 278 -24.91 11.47 -21.15
CA GLU A 278 -24.03 10.78 -22.10
C GLU A 278 -22.64 11.43 -22.15
N TRP A 279 -22.56 12.76 -22.15
CA TRP A 279 -21.29 13.47 -22.06
C TRP A 279 -20.55 13.18 -20.74
N LEU A 280 -21.21 13.26 -19.58
CA LEU A 280 -20.61 12.91 -18.29
C LEU A 280 -20.07 11.47 -18.28
N SER A 281 -20.78 10.56 -18.94
CA SER A 281 -20.34 9.18 -19.08
C SER A 281 -19.10 9.04 -19.99
N SER A 282 -18.96 9.84 -21.05
CA SER A 282 -17.80 9.77 -21.94
C SER A 282 -16.54 10.39 -21.32
N LEU A 283 -16.69 11.29 -20.34
CA LEU A 283 -15.58 11.82 -19.55
C LEU A 283 -14.77 10.72 -18.85
N TRP A 284 -15.41 9.61 -18.47
CA TRP A 284 -14.69 8.46 -17.89
C TRP A 284 -13.64 7.90 -18.85
N ILE A 285 -13.96 7.77 -20.14
CA ILE A 285 -13.06 7.23 -21.16
C ILE A 285 -11.85 8.17 -21.32
N GLY A 286 -12.12 9.47 -21.39
CA GLY A 286 -11.08 10.50 -21.40
C GLY A 286 -10.18 10.43 -20.17
N ALA A 287 -10.76 10.43 -18.97
CA ALA A 287 -10.01 10.34 -17.72
C ALA A 287 -9.18 9.05 -17.60
N LYS A 288 -9.77 7.89 -17.94
CA LYS A 288 -9.08 6.60 -17.95
C LYS A 288 -7.90 6.61 -18.90
N SER A 289 -8.07 7.11 -20.12
CA SER A 289 -6.97 7.18 -21.09
C SER A 289 -5.83 8.07 -20.61
N LEU A 290 -6.12 9.22 -19.99
CA LEU A 290 -5.11 10.09 -19.38
C LEU A 290 -4.35 9.37 -18.26
N ILE A 291 -5.05 8.60 -17.42
CA ILE A 291 -4.43 7.83 -16.34
C ILE A 291 -3.56 6.70 -16.89
N VAL A 292 -4.06 5.89 -17.83
CA VAL A 292 -3.32 4.74 -18.37
C VAL A 292 -2.11 5.21 -19.18
N ASN A 293 -2.28 6.21 -20.05
CA ASN A 293 -1.18 6.73 -20.84
C ASN A 293 -0.16 7.48 -19.96
N GLY A 294 -0.65 8.29 -19.01
CA GLY A 294 0.21 8.97 -18.05
C GLY A 294 0.95 8.01 -17.13
N ALA A 295 0.37 6.86 -16.80
CA ALA A 295 1.05 5.82 -16.03
C ALA A 295 2.17 5.15 -16.83
N ALA A 296 1.97 4.94 -18.13
CA ALA A 296 2.96 4.30 -18.99
C ALA A 296 4.17 5.20 -19.32
N ASP A 297 3.94 6.50 -19.51
CA ASP A 297 4.96 7.48 -19.87
C ASP A 297 5.76 7.97 -18.64
N PRO A 298 7.10 7.77 -18.59
CA PRO A 298 7.97 8.24 -17.51
C PRO A 298 7.95 9.76 -17.26
N ASP A 299 7.74 10.56 -18.30
CA ASP A 299 7.82 12.03 -18.24
C ASP A 299 6.44 12.73 -18.14
N SER A 300 5.39 11.93 -17.95
CA SER A 300 4.01 12.41 -17.91
C SER A 300 3.74 13.39 -16.77
N ASP A 301 2.76 14.27 -16.98
CA ASP A 301 2.27 15.16 -15.92
C ASP A 301 1.75 14.38 -14.71
N LEU A 302 1.17 13.18 -14.92
CA LEU A 302 0.69 12.32 -13.83
C LEU A 302 1.84 11.88 -12.93
N ARG A 303 2.94 11.39 -13.50
CA ARG A 303 4.11 10.96 -12.71
C ARG A 303 4.79 12.12 -12.02
N ARG A 304 4.93 13.27 -12.69
CA ARG A 304 5.46 14.50 -12.09
C ARG A 304 4.58 15.00 -10.93
N TRP A 305 3.26 14.94 -11.08
CA TRP A 305 2.32 15.27 -10.02
C TRP A 305 2.39 14.29 -8.84
N LEU A 306 2.45 12.97 -9.10
CA LEU A 306 2.63 11.95 -8.05
C LEU A 306 3.98 12.13 -7.32
N GLN A 307 5.04 12.46 -8.04
CA GLN A 307 6.34 12.76 -7.44
C GLN A 307 6.25 14.00 -6.53
N ALA A 308 5.65 15.09 -7.03
CA ALA A 308 5.47 16.32 -6.24
C ALA A 308 4.61 16.09 -4.99
N LEU A 309 3.55 15.28 -5.10
CA LEU A 309 2.76 14.85 -3.95
C LEU A 309 3.57 14.02 -2.96
N THR A 310 4.41 13.11 -3.46
CA THR A 310 5.26 12.27 -2.61
C THR A 310 6.26 13.11 -1.81
N VAL A 311 6.90 14.09 -2.46
CA VAL A 311 7.81 15.04 -1.80
C VAL A 311 7.06 15.89 -0.79
N ARG A 312 5.89 16.43 -1.15
CA ARG A 312 5.08 17.21 -0.21
C ARG A 312 4.61 16.39 0.99
N ALA A 313 4.27 15.12 0.79
CA ALA A 313 3.93 14.21 1.88
C ALA A 313 5.13 13.94 2.79
N SER A 314 6.34 13.82 2.22
CA SER A 314 7.59 13.73 2.97
C SER A 314 7.82 14.97 3.85
N GLU A 315 7.74 16.17 3.27
CA GLU A 315 7.89 17.43 4.01
C GLU A 315 6.93 17.50 5.20
N VAL A 316 5.65 17.20 4.97
CA VAL A 316 4.65 17.20 6.04
C VAL A 316 4.96 16.16 7.13
N LEU A 317 5.43 14.95 6.76
CA LEU A 317 5.84 13.92 7.73
C LEU A 317 7.10 14.31 8.51
N CYS A 318 8.03 15.03 7.90
CA CYS A 318 9.27 15.48 8.54
C CYS A 318 9.05 16.69 9.45
N ASP A 319 8.16 17.61 9.08
CA ASP A 319 8.03 18.91 9.76
C ASP A 319 6.87 18.95 10.76
N ASP A 320 5.76 18.25 10.49
CA ASP A 320 4.55 18.30 11.32
C ASP A 320 4.47 17.13 12.31
N ALA A 321 4.74 17.41 13.59
CA ALA A 321 4.65 16.44 14.67
C ALA A 321 3.22 15.91 14.90
N GLY A 322 2.20 16.74 14.65
CA GLY A 322 0.79 16.36 14.81
C GLY A 322 0.34 15.37 13.74
N VAL A 323 0.78 15.57 12.48
CA VAL A 323 0.53 14.61 11.40
C VAL A 323 1.26 13.29 11.67
N ARG A 324 2.53 13.32 12.10
CA ARG A 324 3.26 12.09 12.50
C ARG A 324 2.52 11.30 13.55
N ALA A 325 2.05 11.96 14.62
CA ALA A 325 1.32 11.28 15.69
C ALA A 325 0.05 10.58 15.18
N LYS A 326 -0.70 11.22 14.27
CA LYS A 326 -1.89 10.62 13.64
C LYS A 326 -1.54 9.41 12.78
N VAL A 327 -0.44 9.49 12.02
CA VAL A 327 0.02 8.36 11.19
C VAL A 327 0.52 7.21 12.06
N ASP A 328 1.25 7.49 13.15
CA ASP A 328 1.66 6.47 14.13
C ASP A 328 0.45 5.80 14.77
N GLU A 329 -0.58 6.56 15.17
CA GLU A 329 -1.81 6.00 15.73
C GLU A 329 -2.57 5.13 14.72
N ALA A 330 -2.65 5.56 13.45
CA ALA A 330 -3.22 4.76 12.38
C ALA A 330 -2.42 3.46 12.15
N LEU A 331 -1.09 3.54 12.15
CA LEU A 331 -0.21 2.39 11.97
C LEU A 331 -0.33 1.41 13.14
N GLN A 332 -0.43 1.90 14.38
CA GLN A 332 -0.66 1.06 15.56
C GLN A 332 -2.01 0.33 15.47
N ARG A 333 -3.10 1.03 15.11
CA ARG A 333 -4.41 0.40 14.93
C ARG A 333 -4.39 -0.67 13.84
N MET A 334 -3.75 -0.40 12.71
CA MET A 334 -3.59 -1.38 11.64
C MET A 334 -2.77 -2.59 12.11
N THR A 335 -1.66 -2.34 12.80
CA THR A 335 -0.78 -3.40 13.32
C THR A 335 -1.53 -4.27 14.32
N GLY A 336 -2.23 -3.68 15.28
CA GLY A 336 -3.05 -4.42 16.24
C GLY A 336 -4.13 -5.25 15.55
N HIS A 337 -4.80 -4.69 14.55
CA HIS A 337 -5.79 -5.45 13.76
C HIS A 337 -5.17 -6.66 13.04
N VAL A 338 -4.02 -6.46 12.37
CA VAL A 338 -3.31 -7.52 11.65
C VAL A 338 -2.86 -8.63 12.61
N VAL A 339 -2.27 -8.25 13.73
CA VAL A 339 -1.79 -9.22 14.73
C VAL A 339 -2.95 -10.00 15.31
N THR A 340 -4.04 -9.35 15.71
CA THR A 340 -5.20 -10.03 16.30
C THR A 340 -5.93 -10.96 15.34
N HIS A 341 -5.94 -10.67 14.03
CA HIS A 341 -6.67 -11.49 13.04
C HIS A 341 -5.80 -12.49 12.29
N TYR A 342 -4.49 -12.25 12.16
CA TYR A 342 -3.61 -13.01 11.27
C TYR A 342 -2.33 -13.53 11.95
N ALA A 343 -2.14 -13.36 13.26
CA ALA A 343 -0.97 -13.91 13.96
C ALA A 343 -0.83 -15.43 13.78
N ASP A 344 -1.95 -16.16 13.86
CA ASP A 344 -1.97 -17.62 13.66
C ASP A 344 -1.60 -18.00 12.22
N ASP A 345 -2.12 -17.28 11.22
CA ASP A 345 -1.77 -17.50 9.81
C ASP A 345 -0.29 -17.20 9.54
N MET A 346 0.26 -16.14 10.14
CA MET A 346 1.67 -15.80 10.04
C MET A 346 2.54 -16.87 10.72
N ALA A 347 2.13 -17.38 11.86
CA ALA A 347 2.82 -18.46 12.56
C ALA A 347 2.72 -19.80 11.82
N ALA A 348 1.61 -20.07 11.12
CA ALA A 348 1.41 -21.27 10.32
C ALA A 348 2.41 -21.41 9.16
N VAL A 349 3.05 -20.31 8.74
CA VAL A 349 4.19 -20.35 7.81
C VAL A 349 5.34 -21.17 8.40
N ILE A 350 5.57 -21.09 9.72
CA ILE A 350 6.62 -21.85 10.40
C ILE A 350 6.33 -23.35 10.35
N SER A 351 5.12 -23.77 10.74
CA SER A 351 4.75 -25.19 10.72
C SER A 351 4.78 -25.76 9.30
N THR A 352 4.20 -25.04 8.34
CA THR A 352 4.19 -25.44 6.91
C THR A 352 5.61 -25.54 6.34
N THR A 353 6.52 -24.67 6.77
CA THR A 353 7.93 -24.72 6.34
C THR A 353 8.65 -25.91 6.96
N VAL A 354 8.45 -26.18 8.26
CA VAL A 354 9.05 -27.32 8.96
C VAL A 354 8.56 -28.65 8.38
N GLU A 355 7.27 -28.76 8.04
CA GLU A 355 6.69 -29.94 7.39
C GLU A 355 7.40 -30.30 6.08
N ARG A 356 7.81 -29.29 5.30
CA ARG A 356 8.52 -29.49 4.02
C ARG A 356 9.98 -29.92 4.15
N TRP A 357 10.59 -29.81 5.33
CA TRP A 357 12.00 -30.19 5.50
C TRP A 357 12.20 -31.70 5.49
N ASP A 358 13.33 -32.16 4.94
CA ASP A 358 13.71 -33.56 5.02
C ASP A 358 13.97 -33.95 6.49
N THR A 359 13.28 -34.99 6.94
CA THR A 359 13.30 -35.42 8.34
C THR A 359 14.66 -35.93 8.78
N ALA A 360 15.36 -36.68 7.91
CA ALA A 360 16.67 -37.25 8.23
C ALA A 360 17.76 -36.17 8.28
N GLU A 361 17.72 -35.24 7.34
CA GLU A 361 18.64 -34.11 7.29
C GLU A 361 18.42 -33.16 8.49
N THR A 362 17.18 -32.82 8.81
CA THR A 362 16.84 -31.95 9.94
C THR A 362 17.31 -32.56 11.25
N SER A 363 17.01 -33.85 11.48
CA SER A 363 17.47 -34.57 12.67
C SER A 363 19.00 -34.59 12.77
N ARG A 364 19.70 -34.81 11.65
CA ARG A 364 21.17 -34.79 11.60
C ARG A 364 21.75 -33.42 11.92
N ARG A 365 21.15 -32.34 11.40
CA ARG A 365 21.58 -30.96 11.69
C ARG A 365 21.42 -30.64 13.17
N LEU A 366 20.29 -31.03 13.78
CA LEU A 366 20.06 -30.89 15.21
C LEU A 366 21.04 -31.72 16.05
N GLU A 367 21.31 -32.98 15.67
CA GLU A 367 22.31 -33.83 16.35
C GLU A 367 23.71 -33.18 16.31
N LEU A 368 24.09 -32.56 15.19
CA LEU A 368 25.38 -31.89 15.05
C LEU A 368 25.48 -30.65 15.94
N GLN A 369 24.41 -29.86 16.05
CA GLN A 369 24.39 -28.62 16.84
C GLN A 369 24.49 -28.90 18.34
N VAL A 370 23.86 -29.97 18.84
CA VAL A 370 23.90 -30.38 20.26
C VAL A 370 24.98 -31.45 20.52
N GLY A 371 25.76 -31.82 19.50
CA GLY A 371 26.62 -33.00 19.53
C GLY A 371 27.73 -33.00 20.58
N ARG A 372 28.12 -31.82 21.09
CA ARG A 372 29.06 -31.70 22.22
C ARG A 372 28.39 -32.10 23.54
N ASP A 373 27.19 -31.60 23.79
CA ASP A 373 26.48 -31.83 25.05
C ASP A 373 26.00 -33.29 25.13
N LEU A 374 25.64 -33.89 23.99
CA LEU A 374 25.35 -35.33 23.88
C LEU A 374 26.54 -36.23 24.25
N GLN A 375 27.78 -35.77 24.05
CA GLN A 375 28.96 -36.55 24.45
C GLN A 375 29.14 -36.56 25.96
N PHE A 376 28.87 -35.45 26.64
CA PHE A 376 28.92 -35.39 28.11
C PHE A 376 27.89 -36.31 28.75
N ILE A 377 26.68 -36.42 28.17
CA ILE A 377 25.69 -37.40 28.64
C ILE A 377 26.28 -38.82 28.62
N ARG A 378 26.91 -39.23 27.51
CA ARG A 378 27.52 -40.57 27.41
C ARG A 378 28.68 -40.81 28.38
N ILE A 379 29.52 -39.79 28.60
CA ILE A 379 30.61 -39.87 29.58
C ILE A 379 30.02 -40.01 30.98
N ASN A 380 29.01 -39.21 31.32
CA ASN A 380 28.32 -39.30 32.60
C ASN A 380 27.68 -40.68 32.79
N GLY A 381 27.09 -41.28 31.75
CA GLY A 381 26.58 -42.65 31.78
C GLY A 381 27.64 -43.69 32.16
N THR A 382 28.84 -43.59 31.58
CA THR A 382 29.95 -44.49 31.94
C THR A 382 30.44 -44.29 33.38
N VAL A 383 30.52 -43.05 33.85
CA VAL A 383 31.01 -42.72 35.21
C VAL A 383 29.98 -43.11 36.27
N VAL A 384 28.71 -42.74 36.07
CA VAL A 384 27.61 -43.07 36.96
C VAL A 384 27.37 -44.58 36.98
N GLY A 385 27.48 -45.24 35.82
CA GLY A 385 27.44 -46.70 35.71
C GLY A 385 28.52 -47.37 36.56
N ALA A 386 29.78 -46.91 36.47
CA ALA A 386 30.86 -47.44 37.29
C ALA A 386 30.57 -47.30 38.79
N LEU A 387 30.14 -46.11 39.22
CA LEU A 387 29.84 -45.82 40.62
C LEU A 387 28.68 -46.68 41.14
N ALA A 388 27.62 -46.85 40.35
CA ALA A 388 26.51 -47.73 40.67
C ALA A 388 26.96 -49.20 40.78
N GLY A 389 27.82 -49.67 39.87
CA GLY A 389 28.38 -51.02 39.92
C GLY A 389 29.17 -51.29 41.21
N VAL A 390 30.00 -50.33 41.63
CA VAL A 390 30.75 -50.41 42.91
C VAL A 390 29.79 -50.50 44.09
N ILE A 391 28.74 -49.67 44.13
CA ILE A 391 27.76 -49.65 45.22
C ILE A 391 26.99 -50.98 45.26
N ILE A 392 26.51 -51.47 44.12
CA ILE A 392 25.77 -52.74 44.04
C ILE A 392 26.65 -53.88 44.53
N TYR A 393 27.91 -53.93 44.11
CA TYR A 393 28.84 -54.96 44.56
C TYR A 393 29.17 -54.85 46.06
N ALA A 394 29.29 -53.64 46.60
CA ALA A 394 29.48 -53.42 48.03
C ALA A 394 28.28 -53.97 48.83
N ILE A 395 27.06 -53.72 48.35
CA ILE A 395 25.82 -54.23 48.97
C ILE A 395 25.75 -55.76 48.85
N SER A 396 26.11 -56.34 47.71
CA SER A 396 26.07 -57.80 47.51
C SER A 396 27.12 -58.58 48.31
N GLN A 397 28.07 -57.90 48.96
CA GLN A 397 29.03 -58.52 49.88
C GLN A 397 28.55 -58.47 51.34
N LEU A 398 27.54 -57.65 51.64
CA LEU A 398 26.95 -57.51 52.97
C LEU A 398 25.79 -58.50 53.23
N PHE A 399 25.22 -59.05 52.16
CA PHE A 399 24.21 -60.10 52.15
C PHE A 399 24.77 -61.35 51.49
#